data_AF-A0A1E4JMW4-F1
#
_entry.id   AF-A0A1E4JMW4-F1
#
_cell.length_a   1.000
_cell.length_b   1.000
_cell.length_c   1.000
_cell.angle_alpha   90.00
_cell.angle_beta   90.00
_cell.angle_gamma   90.00
#
_symmetry.space_group_name_H-M   'P 1'
#
loop_
_entity.id
_entity.type
_entity.pdbx_description
1 polymer ?
#
loop_
_entity_poly.entity_id
_entity_poly.type
_entity_poly.pdbx_seq_one_letter_code
_entity_poly.pdbx_strand_id
1 'polypeptide(L)'
;MSAGTMTDDECWAAVQRRDRALDGRFVTGVLTTGIYCRPSCAARHPARANVRFFADGAAARAAGLRPCKRCLPDDVARDEGAVIAAIAAIKGSEEPLALADLAARTGYSPTHFQRVFTRHTGLSPAAYARALREERARTALSEGARVTDAIYDAGFSGPSRFYDNMEGRMGMTASAWVNGGKGVTIHWAVVPTSLGDMLVAATGKGVCRLSFAEGREALEERFPAATLVEGDAAFAALLTQVIEAVETPAAGFDHIPIDVKGTAFQEAVWRELRKIPAGETRSYADIAAAVGKPKAVRAAGSANGANNVAVLIPCHRVVRSDGSLGGYAYGLPIKRELLKREIP
;
A
#
# COMPACT_ATOMS: atom_id res chain seq x y z
N MET A 1 -15.20 -17.99 -10.80
CA MET A 1 -16.46 -17.27 -11.01
C MET A 1 -16.13 -15.95 -11.72
N SER A 2 -16.82 -15.65 -12.82
CA SER A 2 -16.53 -14.51 -13.70
C SER A 2 -16.52 -13.18 -12.95
N ALA A 3 -15.50 -12.34 -13.21
CA ALA A 3 -15.41 -10.98 -12.72
C ALA A 3 -16.72 -10.23 -13.02
N GLY A 4 -17.35 -9.68 -11.97
CA GLY A 4 -18.63 -8.97 -12.07
C GLY A 4 -18.52 -7.80 -13.05
N THR A 5 -19.33 -7.84 -14.11
CA THR A 5 -19.58 -6.71 -15.00
C THR A 5 -20.28 -5.62 -14.19
N MET A 6 -19.60 -4.49 -13.97
CA MET A 6 -20.20 -3.31 -13.36
C MET A 6 -21.41 -2.87 -14.18
N THR A 7 -22.49 -2.52 -13.48
CA THR A 7 -23.69 -2.01 -14.10
C THR A 7 -23.47 -0.57 -14.60
N ASP A 8 -24.31 -0.16 -15.56
CA ASP A 8 -24.28 1.19 -16.13
C ASP A 8 -24.50 2.28 -15.07
N ASP A 9 -25.31 2.00 -14.05
CA ASP A 9 -25.61 2.94 -12.97
C ASP A 9 -24.45 3.07 -11.98
N GLU A 10 -23.74 2.00 -11.69
CA GLU A 10 -22.51 2.03 -10.88
C GLU A 10 -21.40 2.81 -11.59
N CYS A 11 -21.23 2.57 -12.90
CA CYS A 11 -20.30 3.33 -13.73
C CYS A 11 -20.65 4.82 -13.73
N TRP A 12 -21.94 5.16 -13.81
CA TRP A 12 -22.38 6.55 -13.79
C TRP A 12 -22.20 7.23 -12.44
N ALA A 13 -22.49 6.53 -11.34
CA ALA A 13 -22.23 7.04 -9.99
C ALA A 13 -20.73 7.32 -9.76
N ALA A 14 -19.86 6.46 -10.27
CA ALA A 14 -18.41 6.65 -10.23
C ALA A 14 -17.95 7.89 -11.01
N VAL A 15 -18.50 8.14 -12.20
CA VAL A 15 -18.22 9.37 -12.98
C VAL A 15 -18.68 10.61 -12.23
N GLN A 16 -19.88 10.60 -11.65
CA GLN A 16 -20.42 11.74 -10.91
C GLN A 16 -19.54 12.12 -9.71
N ARG A 17 -19.00 11.13 -9.01
CA ARG A 17 -18.09 11.33 -7.87
C ARG A 17 -16.63 11.54 -8.27
N ARG A 18 -16.31 11.43 -9.57
CA ARG A 18 -14.95 11.46 -10.12
C ARG A 18 -14.03 10.47 -9.43
N ASP A 19 -14.53 9.25 -9.26
CA ASP A 19 -13.88 8.21 -8.48
C ASP A 19 -12.58 7.76 -9.16
N ARG A 20 -11.45 8.00 -8.50
CA ARG A 20 -10.12 7.60 -8.98
C ARG A 20 -9.83 6.12 -8.75
N ALA A 21 -10.50 5.47 -7.81
CA ALA A 21 -10.29 4.04 -7.55
C ALA A 21 -10.78 3.16 -8.71
N LEU A 22 -11.66 3.70 -9.55
CA LEU A 22 -12.24 3.02 -10.70
C LEU A 22 -11.60 3.44 -12.04
N ASP A 23 -10.57 4.32 -12.02
CA ASP A 23 -9.78 4.60 -13.21
C ASP A 23 -9.11 3.31 -13.71
N GLY A 24 -9.22 3.02 -15.02
CA GLY A 24 -8.68 1.80 -15.63
C GLY A 24 -9.61 0.58 -15.57
N ARG A 25 -10.70 0.63 -14.77
CA ARG A 25 -11.71 -0.45 -14.73
C ARG A 25 -12.75 -0.36 -15.84
N PHE A 26 -13.03 0.86 -16.30
CA PHE A 26 -13.86 1.16 -17.46
C PHE A 26 -13.52 2.57 -17.99
N VAL A 27 -14.00 2.89 -19.19
CA VAL A 27 -13.93 4.24 -19.76
C VAL A 27 -15.32 4.77 -20.11
N THR A 28 -15.49 6.07 -19.96
CA THR A 28 -16.71 6.81 -20.25
C THR A 28 -16.63 7.41 -21.65
N GLY A 29 -17.37 6.88 -22.61
CA GLY A 29 -17.51 7.45 -23.95
C GLY A 29 -18.62 8.49 -24.03
N VAL A 30 -18.29 9.66 -24.56
CA VAL A 30 -19.22 10.79 -24.77
C VAL A 30 -19.54 10.88 -26.25
N LEU A 31 -20.71 10.39 -26.64
CA LEU A 31 -21.11 10.19 -28.03
C LEU A 31 -21.18 11.50 -28.82
N THR A 32 -21.64 12.58 -28.19
CA THR A 32 -21.76 13.90 -28.84
C THR A 32 -20.43 14.54 -29.19
N THR A 33 -19.35 14.20 -28.48
CA THR A 33 -18.02 14.77 -28.73
C THR A 33 -17.06 13.80 -29.40
N GLY A 34 -17.44 12.53 -29.49
CA GLY A 34 -16.57 11.46 -29.99
C GLY A 34 -15.37 11.18 -29.07
N ILE A 35 -15.44 11.52 -27.78
CA ILE A 35 -14.32 11.42 -26.84
C ILE A 35 -14.62 10.39 -25.76
N TYR A 36 -13.65 9.54 -25.41
CA TYR A 36 -13.72 8.75 -24.17
C TYR A 36 -12.75 9.26 -23.09
N CYS A 37 -13.18 9.14 -21.84
CA CYS A 37 -12.53 9.66 -20.66
C CYS A 37 -12.45 8.59 -19.56
N ARG A 38 -11.55 8.79 -18.60
CA ARG A 38 -11.57 8.03 -17.33
C ARG A 38 -12.69 8.51 -16.39
N PRO A 39 -13.16 7.67 -15.45
CA PRO A 39 -14.18 8.05 -14.47
C PRO A 39 -13.81 9.29 -13.64
N SER A 40 -12.53 9.46 -13.29
CA SER A 40 -12.05 10.63 -12.53
C SER A 40 -11.78 11.89 -13.36
N CYS A 41 -12.17 11.92 -14.64
CA CYS A 41 -11.88 13.03 -15.54
C CYS A 41 -12.47 14.35 -15.01
N ALA A 42 -11.63 15.38 -14.91
CA ALA A 42 -12.06 16.72 -14.47
C ALA A 42 -12.85 17.52 -15.53
N ALA A 43 -13.14 16.92 -16.69
CA ALA A 43 -13.99 17.54 -17.69
C ALA A 43 -15.40 17.78 -17.14
N ARG A 44 -16.13 18.72 -17.73
CA ARG A 44 -17.53 18.96 -17.38
C ARG A 44 -18.32 17.68 -17.64
N HIS A 45 -19.20 17.31 -16.71
CA HIS A 45 -19.99 16.09 -16.87
C HIS A 45 -20.90 16.25 -18.09
N PRO A 46 -20.85 15.30 -19.04
CA PRO A 46 -21.80 15.24 -20.15
C PRO A 46 -23.20 14.91 -19.63
N ALA A 47 -24.23 15.16 -20.44
CA ALA A 47 -25.57 14.66 -20.11
C ALA A 47 -25.60 13.13 -20.15
N ARG A 48 -26.25 12.49 -19.17
CA ARG A 48 -26.32 11.01 -19.03
C ARG A 48 -26.76 10.30 -20.32
N ALA A 49 -27.70 10.90 -21.06
CA ALA A 49 -28.21 10.38 -22.32
C ALA A 49 -27.14 10.26 -23.43
N ASN A 50 -26.03 11.02 -23.32
CA ASN A 50 -24.94 11.05 -24.30
C ASN A 50 -23.74 10.18 -23.88
N VAL A 51 -23.90 9.37 -22.85
CA VAL A 51 -22.82 8.60 -22.22
C VAL A 51 -23.03 7.11 -22.44
N ARG A 52 -21.95 6.44 -22.84
CA ARG A 52 -21.85 4.99 -22.89
C ARG A 52 -20.57 4.52 -22.22
N PHE A 53 -20.62 3.40 -21.52
CA PHE A 53 -19.45 2.82 -20.87
C PHE A 53 -18.85 1.70 -21.72
N PHE A 54 -17.52 1.59 -21.64
CA PHE A 54 -16.75 0.57 -22.33
C PHE A 54 -15.76 -0.05 -21.34
N ALA A 55 -15.46 -1.34 -21.53
CA ALA A 55 -14.52 -2.06 -20.67
C ALA A 55 -13.12 -1.41 -20.66
N ASP A 56 -12.66 -0.93 -21.81
CA ASP A 56 -11.35 -0.28 -21.95
C ASP A 56 -11.33 0.71 -23.13
N GLY A 57 -10.18 1.36 -23.33
CA GLY A 57 -9.96 2.27 -24.45
C GLY A 57 -9.95 1.60 -25.82
N ALA A 58 -9.66 0.29 -25.91
CA ALA A 58 -9.68 -0.43 -27.19
C ALA A 58 -11.13 -0.64 -27.67
N ALA A 59 -12.03 -1.03 -26.78
CA ALA A 59 -13.46 -1.13 -27.04
C ALA A 59 -14.07 0.23 -27.40
N ALA A 60 -13.65 1.31 -26.73
CA ALA A 60 -14.10 2.66 -27.06
C ALA A 60 -13.63 3.14 -28.44
N ARG A 61 -12.39 2.81 -28.85
CA ARG A 61 -11.87 3.11 -30.21
C ARG A 61 -12.57 2.31 -31.30
N ALA A 62 -12.88 1.03 -31.05
CA ALA A 62 -13.66 0.22 -31.99
C ALA A 62 -15.06 0.82 -32.23
N ALA A 63 -15.59 1.55 -31.24
CA ALA A 63 -16.82 2.33 -31.37
C ALA A 63 -16.64 3.75 -31.98
N GLY A 64 -15.46 4.07 -32.52
CA GLY A 64 -15.18 5.33 -33.22
C GLY A 64 -14.82 6.52 -32.31
N LEU A 65 -14.54 6.28 -31.02
CA LEU A 65 -14.20 7.35 -30.07
C LEU A 65 -12.68 7.56 -29.98
N ARG A 66 -12.24 8.81 -29.79
CA ARG A 66 -10.83 9.16 -29.55
C ARG A 66 -10.53 9.40 -28.06
N PRO A 67 -9.30 9.15 -27.59
CA PRO A 67 -8.94 9.41 -26.20
C PRO A 67 -9.03 10.90 -25.85
N CYS A 68 -9.46 11.17 -24.63
CA CYS A 68 -9.47 12.51 -24.08
C CYS A 68 -8.04 13.02 -23.88
N LYS A 69 -7.70 14.12 -24.56
CA LYS A 69 -6.40 14.79 -24.45
C LYS A 69 -6.13 15.42 -23.07
N ARG A 70 -7.15 15.52 -22.21
CA ARG A 70 -7.05 16.12 -20.87
C ARG A 70 -6.78 15.10 -19.77
N CYS A 71 -7.53 13.98 -19.78
CA CYS A 71 -7.36 12.95 -18.75
C CYS A 71 -6.48 11.78 -19.20
N LEU A 72 -6.11 11.73 -20.48
CA LEU A 72 -5.23 10.74 -21.10
C LEU A 72 -5.58 9.32 -20.60
N PRO A 73 -6.80 8.83 -20.92
CA PRO A 73 -7.35 7.61 -20.32
C PRO A 73 -6.52 6.35 -20.61
N ASP A 74 -5.73 6.36 -21.68
CA ASP A 74 -4.85 5.25 -22.05
C ASP A 74 -3.55 5.23 -21.25
N ASP A 75 -3.17 6.34 -20.60
CA ASP A 75 -1.90 6.43 -19.87
C ASP A 75 -1.93 5.62 -18.58
N VAL A 76 -3.09 5.37 -17.96
CA VAL A 76 -3.16 4.63 -16.67
C VAL A 76 -2.81 3.14 -16.84
N ALA A 77 -3.41 2.46 -17.82
CA ALA A 77 -3.08 1.07 -18.11
C ALA A 77 -1.66 0.93 -18.69
N ARG A 78 -1.20 1.92 -19.45
CA ARG A 78 0.17 1.99 -19.98
C ARG A 78 1.20 2.23 -18.86
N ASP A 79 0.87 3.07 -17.88
CA ASP A 79 1.70 3.37 -16.72
C ASP A 79 1.89 2.13 -15.83
N GLU A 80 0.81 1.41 -15.55
CA GLU A 80 0.86 0.18 -14.76
C GLU A 80 1.67 -0.91 -15.48
N GLY A 81 1.41 -1.15 -16.76
CA GLY A 81 2.20 -2.09 -17.58
C GLY A 81 3.68 -1.72 -17.67
N ALA A 82 3.99 -0.42 -17.80
CA ALA A 82 5.35 0.09 -17.80
C ALA A 82 6.06 -0.15 -16.46
N VAL A 83 5.37 0.05 -15.34
CA VAL A 83 5.92 -0.19 -14.01
C VAL A 83 6.17 -1.67 -13.77
N ILE A 84 5.23 -2.55 -14.16
CA ILE A 84 5.40 -4.01 -14.07
C ILE A 84 6.62 -4.47 -14.89
N ALA A 85 6.73 -4.03 -16.14
CA ALA A 85 7.85 -4.36 -17.02
C ALA A 85 9.20 -3.91 -16.44
N ALA A 86 9.25 -2.71 -15.85
CA ALA A 86 10.46 -2.20 -15.23
C ALA A 86 10.81 -2.91 -13.91
N ILE A 87 9.82 -3.29 -13.10
CA ILE A 87 10.05 -4.12 -11.90
C ILE A 87 10.64 -5.47 -12.32
N ALA A 88 10.09 -6.09 -13.37
CA ALA A 88 10.62 -7.35 -13.90
C ALA A 88 12.06 -7.19 -14.39
N ALA A 89 12.37 -6.11 -15.11
CA ALA A 89 13.73 -5.81 -15.56
C ALA A 89 14.71 -5.60 -14.39
N ILE A 90 14.31 -4.85 -13.36
CA ILE A 90 15.14 -4.62 -12.16
C ILE A 90 15.36 -5.93 -11.40
N LYS A 91 14.34 -6.80 -11.30
CA LYS A 91 14.46 -8.12 -10.67
C LYS A 91 15.33 -9.08 -11.48
N GLY A 92 15.30 -9.00 -12.81
CA GLY A 92 16.10 -9.87 -13.68
C GLY A 92 17.57 -9.46 -13.80
N SER A 93 17.95 -8.26 -13.34
CA SER A 93 19.31 -7.74 -13.46
C SER A 93 20.11 -7.92 -12.16
N GLU A 94 21.38 -8.29 -12.31
CA GLU A 94 22.36 -8.28 -11.21
C GLU A 94 22.94 -6.87 -11.01
N GLU A 95 23.17 -6.15 -12.11
CA GLU A 95 23.67 -4.78 -12.11
C GLU A 95 22.54 -3.73 -12.11
N PRO A 96 22.78 -2.52 -11.56
CA PRO A 96 21.83 -1.42 -11.64
C PRO A 96 21.58 -0.98 -13.08
N LEU A 97 20.33 -1.11 -13.52
CA LEU A 97 19.88 -0.53 -14.80
C LEU A 97 19.75 0.99 -14.69
N ALA A 98 20.23 1.71 -15.70
CA ALA A 98 20.07 3.15 -15.75
C ALA A 98 18.59 3.52 -15.99
N LEU A 99 18.19 4.69 -15.48
CA LEU A 99 16.83 5.20 -15.67
C LEU A 99 16.47 5.33 -17.16
N ALA A 100 17.45 5.67 -18.00
CA ALA A 100 17.27 5.77 -19.44
C ALA A 100 16.87 4.44 -20.08
N ASP A 101 17.48 3.33 -19.64
CA ASP A 101 17.20 2.00 -20.18
C ASP A 101 15.80 1.50 -19.77
N LEU A 102 15.42 1.77 -18.52
CA LEU A 102 14.08 1.45 -18.02
C LEU A 102 13.00 2.28 -18.73
N ALA A 103 13.29 3.55 -19.02
CA ALA A 103 12.38 4.43 -19.73
C ALA A 103 12.24 4.04 -21.22
N ALA A 104 13.34 3.67 -21.89
CA ALA A 104 13.32 3.19 -23.27
C ALA A 104 12.45 1.94 -23.44
N ARG A 105 12.52 1.00 -22.49
CA ARG A 105 11.71 -0.23 -22.47
C ARG A 105 10.21 0.01 -22.29
N THR A 106 9.82 1.17 -21.77
CA THR A 106 8.43 1.50 -21.45
C THR A 106 7.83 2.56 -22.39
N GLY A 107 8.64 3.06 -23.32
CA GLY A 107 8.25 4.11 -24.27
C GLY A 107 7.98 5.46 -23.62
N TYR A 108 8.52 5.70 -22.42
CA TYR A 108 8.44 6.98 -21.70
C TYR A 108 9.77 7.71 -21.73
N SER A 109 9.74 9.03 -21.53
CA SER A 109 10.97 9.77 -21.23
C SER A 109 11.47 9.42 -19.81
N PRO A 110 12.79 9.51 -19.53
CA PRO A 110 13.35 9.16 -18.21
C PRO A 110 12.68 9.88 -17.03
N THR A 111 12.48 11.20 -17.16
CA THR A 111 11.82 12.03 -16.14
C THR A 111 10.33 11.78 -16.00
N HIS A 112 9.63 11.37 -17.06
CA HIS A 112 8.24 10.97 -16.97
C HIS A 112 8.13 9.60 -16.29
N PHE A 113 8.93 8.63 -16.74
CA PHE A 113 8.95 7.28 -16.19
C PHE A 113 9.30 7.27 -14.70
N GLN A 114 10.30 8.06 -14.26
CA GLN A 114 10.63 8.18 -12.84
C GLN A 114 9.43 8.62 -11.99
N ARG A 115 8.63 9.58 -12.48
CA ARG A 115 7.42 10.05 -11.77
C ARG A 115 6.34 8.99 -11.75
N VAL A 116 6.10 8.33 -12.88
CA VAL A 116 5.12 7.23 -13.00
C VAL A 116 5.47 6.08 -12.07
N PHE A 117 6.74 5.65 -12.09
CA PHE A 117 7.26 4.57 -11.25
C PHE A 117 7.23 4.93 -9.77
N THR A 118 7.64 6.14 -9.40
CA THR A 118 7.58 6.61 -8.00
C THR A 118 6.14 6.71 -7.51
N ARG A 119 5.20 7.12 -8.37
CA ARG A 119 3.78 7.18 -8.02
C ARG A 119 3.18 5.79 -7.77
N HIS A 120 3.57 4.78 -8.53
CA HIS A 120 3.05 3.42 -8.40
C HIS A 120 3.74 2.60 -7.30
N THR A 121 5.07 2.74 -7.16
CA THR A 121 5.87 1.90 -6.25
C THR A 121 6.25 2.62 -4.95
N GLY A 122 6.03 3.93 -4.86
CA GLY A 122 6.49 4.77 -3.75
C GLY A 122 7.99 5.04 -3.74
N LEU A 123 8.77 4.44 -4.64
CA LEU A 123 10.23 4.55 -4.73
C LEU A 123 10.66 4.98 -6.14
N SER A 124 11.79 5.67 -6.27
CA SER A 124 12.39 5.83 -7.59
C SER A 124 12.91 4.47 -8.10
N PRO A 125 13.06 4.26 -9.41
CA PRO A 125 13.63 3.01 -9.93
C PRO A 125 14.98 2.64 -9.31
N ALA A 126 15.85 3.63 -9.10
CA ALA A 126 17.14 3.43 -8.45
C ALA A 126 17.01 3.03 -6.97
N ALA A 127 16.08 3.66 -6.23
CA ALA A 127 15.84 3.32 -4.83
C ALA A 127 15.22 1.91 -4.68
N TYR A 128 14.33 1.54 -5.60
CA TYR A 128 13.75 0.19 -5.68
C TYR A 128 14.82 -0.87 -5.97
N ALA A 129 15.70 -0.62 -6.95
CA ALA A 129 16.82 -1.51 -7.28
C ALA A 129 17.84 -1.65 -6.14
N ARG A 130 18.04 -0.60 -5.34
CA ARG A 130 18.91 -0.64 -4.16
C ARG A 130 18.30 -1.50 -3.04
N ALA A 131 17.02 -1.29 -2.72
CA ALA A 131 16.31 -2.07 -1.70
C ALA A 131 16.31 -3.57 -2.01
N LEU A 132 16.10 -3.93 -3.29
CA LEU A 132 16.14 -5.33 -3.72
C LEU A 132 17.54 -5.96 -3.55
N ARG A 133 18.60 -5.20 -3.78
CA ARG A 133 19.98 -5.68 -3.58
C ARG A 133 20.33 -5.87 -2.12
N GLU A 134 19.97 -4.91 -1.27
CA GLU A 134 20.10 -5.05 0.19
C GLU A 134 19.35 -6.29 0.70
N GLU A 135 18.20 -6.60 0.11
CA GLU A 135 17.42 -7.79 0.41
C GLU A 135 18.13 -9.10 -0.02
N ARG A 136 18.66 -9.15 -1.24
CA ARG A 136 19.46 -10.30 -1.72
C ARG A 136 20.69 -10.56 -0.86
N ALA A 137 21.41 -9.50 -0.50
CA ALA A 137 22.59 -9.60 0.37
C ALA A 137 22.22 -10.17 1.74
N ARG A 138 21.09 -9.73 2.32
CA ARG A 138 20.59 -10.25 3.59
C ARG A 138 20.21 -11.73 3.50
N THR A 139 19.58 -12.16 2.40
CA THR A 139 19.25 -13.57 2.17
C THR A 139 20.50 -14.43 2.02
N ALA A 140 21.49 -14.00 1.24
CA ALA A 140 22.75 -14.71 1.07
C ALA A 140 23.53 -14.87 2.39
N LEU A 141 23.50 -13.84 3.26
CA LEU A 141 24.08 -13.90 4.60
C LEU A 141 23.32 -14.82 5.56
N SER A 142 22.01 -15.01 5.36
CA SER A 142 21.20 -15.92 6.20
C SER A 142 21.34 -17.40 5.83
N GLU A 143 21.86 -17.72 4.64
CA GLU A 143 22.04 -19.09 4.13
C GLU A 143 23.46 -19.65 4.37
N GLY A 144 24.29 -18.97 5.18
CA GLY A 144 25.55 -19.53 5.69
C GLY A 144 26.79 -19.36 4.79
N ALA A 145 26.76 -18.46 3.80
CA ALA A 145 27.96 -18.12 3.05
C ALA A 145 28.98 -17.39 3.95
N ARG A 146 30.27 -17.74 3.83
CA ARG A 146 31.36 -17.13 4.60
C ARG A 146 31.34 -15.62 4.42
N VAL A 147 31.28 -14.92 5.55
CA VAL A 147 31.10 -13.46 5.70
C VAL A 147 32.07 -12.63 4.83
N THR A 148 33.25 -13.17 4.49
CA THR A 148 34.26 -12.50 3.67
C THR A 148 33.93 -12.46 2.18
N ASP A 149 33.26 -13.49 1.65
CA ASP A 149 33.00 -13.62 0.20
C ASP A 149 31.74 -12.82 -0.18
N ALA A 150 30.73 -12.80 0.71
CA ALA A 150 29.50 -12.03 0.56
C ALA A 150 29.69 -10.49 0.60
N ILE A 151 30.79 -10.01 1.21
CA ILE A 151 31.12 -8.57 1.30
C ILE A 151 31.72 -8.07 -0.02
N TYR A 152 32.52 -8.89 -0.70
CA TYR A 152 33.14 -8.54 -1.99
C TYR A 152 32.18 -8.73 -3.17
N ASP A 153 31.37 -9.79 -3.20
CA ASP A 153 30.35 -10.00 -4.25
C ASP A 153 29.18 -8.99 -4.17
N ALA A 154 28.96 -8.35 -3.02
CA ALA A 154 27.96 -7.29 -2.82
C ALA A 154 28.50 -5.86 -3.04
N GLY A 155 29.80 -5.68 -3.32
CA GLY A 155 30.40 -4.39 -3.67
C GLY A 155 30.55 -3.38 -2.52
N PHE A 156 30.68 -3.82 -1.25
CA PHE A 156 30.84 -2.92 -0.10
C PHE A 156 32.27 -2.95 0.48
N SER A 157 32.84 -1.77 0.75
CA SER A 157 34.21 -1.59 1.27
C SER A 157 34.32 -1.71 2.81
N GLY A 158 33.77 -2.79 3.40
CA GLY A 158 34.23 -3.29 4.69
C GLY A 158 33.24 -3.40 5.88
N PRO A 159 33.68 -4.06 6.98
CA PRO A 159 32.79 -4.74 7.96
C PRO A 159 32.21 -3.86 9.08
N SER A 160 32.78 -2.68 9.32
CA SER A 160 32.46 -1.87 10.51
C SER A 160 31.08 -1.22 10.49
N ARG A 161 30.45 -1.05 9.32
CA ARG A 161 29.10 -0.45 9.21
C ARG A 161 27.95 -1.47 9.25
N PHE A 162 28.28 -2.75 9.34
CA PHE A 162 27.33 -3.85 9.34
C PHE A 162 26.74 -4.13 10.73
N TYR A 163 27.56 -4.00 11.78
CA TYR A 163 27.15 -4.35 13.15
C TYR A 163 26.36 -3.24 13.87
N ASP A 164 26.55 -1.96 13.51
CA ASP A 164 25.84 -0.84 14.14
C ASP A 164 24.32 -0.79 13.82
N ASN A 165 23.84 -1.59 12.85
CA ASN A 165 22.45 -1.59 12.37
C ASN A 165 21.62 -2.79 12.85
N MET A 166 22.12 -3.63 13.77
CA MET A 166 21.51 -4.93 14.08
C MET A 166 20.99 -5.11 15.51
N GLU A 167 20.65 -4.04 16.21
CA GLU A 167 19.86 -4.11 17.45
C GLU A 167 18.40 -3.70 17.20
N GLY A 168 17.52 -4.71 17.02
CA GLY A 168 16.07 -4.51 17.03
C GLY A 168 15.29 -5.14 15.88
N ARG A 169 14.94 -6.43 16.07
CA ARG A 169 13.74 -7.13 15.57
C ARG A 169 13.75 -7.58 14.09
N MET A 170 14.10 -8.87 13.91
CA MET A 170 13.95 -9.65 12.68
C MET A 170 12.48 -9.95 12.35
N GLY A 171 11.94 -9.33 11.31
CA GLY A 171 10.64 -9.64 10.70
C GLY A 171 10.70 -10.73 9.62
N MET A 172 9.59 -11.03 8.93
CA MET A 172 9.53 -12.05 7.85
C MET A 172 10.61 -11.82 6.80
N THR A 173 11.11 -12.90 6.18
CA THR A 173 12.00 -12.75 5.03
C THR A 173 11.22 -12.03 3.93
N ALA A 174 11.88 -11.04 3.35
CA ALA A 174 11.26 -10.06 2.49
C ALA A 174 10.70 -10.69 1.18
N SER A 175 11.11 -11.92 0.85
CA SER A 175 10.61 -12.78 -0.24
C SER A 175 9.18 -13.30 -0.04
N ALA A 176 8.72 -13.50 1.19
CA ALA A 176 7.38 -14.03 1.48
C ALA A 176 6.28 -13.02 1.15
N TRP A 177 6.52 -11.74 1.44
CA TRP A 177 5.61 -10.63 1.12
C TRP A 177 5.46 -10.38 -0.39
N VAL A 178 6.51 -10.67 -1.17
CA VAL A 178 6.57 -10.39 -2.61
C VAL A 178 5.96 -11.53 -3.44
N ASN A 179 5.90 -12.75 -2.90
CA ASN A 179 5.33 -13.92 -3.55
C ASN A 179 3.91 -14.26 -3.04
N GLY A 180 3.15 -13.26 -2.59
CA GLY A 180 1.78 -13.45 -2.12
C GLY A 180 1.67 -14.32 -0.86
N GLY A 181 2.69 -14.38 -0.01
CA GLY A 181 2.69 -15.19 1.20
C GLY A 181 3.07 -16.66 1.00
N LYS A 182 3.65 -17.03 -0.15
CA LYS A 182 4.08 -18.42 -0.43
C LYS A 182 4.96 -18.98 0.71
N GLY A 183 4.53 -20.09 1.29
CA GLY A 183 5.23 -20.78 2.38
C GLY A 183 5.01 -20.15 3.77
N VAL A 184 4.09 -19.18 3.90
CA VAL A 184 3.69 -18.59 5.17
C VAL A 184 2.34 -19.14 5.58
N THR A 185 2.24 -19.56 6.84
CA THR A 185 0.96 -19.82 7.50
C THR A 185 0.50 -18.54 8.20
N ILE A 186 -0.73 -18.11 7.91
CA ILE A 186 -1.36 -16.95 8.52
C ILE A 186 -2.55 -17.45 9.32
N HIS A 187 -2.48 -17.23 10.63
CA HIS A 187 -3.58 -17.51 11.54
C HIS A 187 -4.49 -16.29 11.59
N TRP A 188 -5.80 -16.48 11.51
CA TRP A 188 -6.74 -15.37 11.49
C TRP A 188 -8.04 -15.69 12.24
N ALA A 189 -8.74 -14.64 12.64
CA ALA A 189 -10.12 -14.70 13.09
C ALA A 189 -10.83 -13.37 12.81
N VAL A 190 -12.15 -13.44 12.66
CA VAL A 190 -13.02 -12.26 12.73
C VAL A 190 -13.75 -12.32 14.07
N VAL A 191 -13.64 -11.25 14.85
CA VAL A 191 -14.23 -11.15 16.19
C VAL A 191 -15.07 -9.88 16.31
N PRO A 192 -16.23 -9.94 16.97
CA PRO A 192 -17.01 -8.74 17.25
C PRO A 192 -16.27 -7.87 18.26
N THR A 193 -16.20 -6.57 18.00
CA THR A 193 -15.73 -5.54 18.94
C THR A 193 -16.80 -4.46 19.06
N SER A 194 -16.66 -3.57 20.04
CA SER A 194 -17.53 -2.40 20.17
C SER A 194 -17.36 -1.38 19.02
N LEU A 195 -16.36 -1.53 18.16
CA LEU A 195 -16.13 -0.74 16.95
C LEU A 195 -16.64 -1.42 15.66
N GLY A 196 -17.21 -2.63 15.79
CA GLY A 196 -17.66 -3.48 14.69
C GLY A 196 -16.83 -4.77 14.58
N ASP A 197 -17.13 -5.57 13.56
CA ASP A 197 -16.39 -6.81 13.30
C ASP A 197 -14.94 -6.48 12.92
N MET A 198 -14.00 -7.07 13.67
CA MET A 198 -12.56 -6.87 13.50
C MET A 198 -11.92 -8.16 12.99
N LEU A 199 -11.24 -8.04 11.85
CA LEU A 199 -10.33 -9.06 11.36
C LEU A 199 -8.96 -8.88 12.01
N VAL A 200 -8.43 -9.95 12.59
CA VAL A 200 -7.04 -10.04 13.04
C VAL A 200 -6.38 -11.20 12.30
N ALA A 201 -5.20 -10.96 11.77
CA ALA A 201 -4.37 -12.01 11.19
C ALA A 201 -2.91 -11.85 11.61
N ALA A 202 -2.25 -12.97 11.88
CA ALA A 202 -0.88 -13.02 12.36
C ALA A 202 -0.10 -14.15 11.68
N THR A 203 1.19 -13.89 11.47
CA THR A 203 2.16 -14.93 11.10
C THR A 203 2.85 -15.43 12.37
N GLY A 204 3.77 -16.38 12.23
CA GLY A 204 4.64 -16.79 13.35
C GLY A 204 5.51 -15.67 13.95
N LYS A 205 5.52 -14.46 13.37
CA LYS A 205 6.31 -13.31 13.85
C LYS A 205 5.48 -12.20 14.49
N GLY A 206 4.18 -12.15 14.24
CA GLY A 206 3.30 -11.11 14.79
C GLY A 206 2.11 -10.79 13.90
N VAL A 207 1.34 -9.80 14.33
CA VAL A 207 0.13 -9.32 13.65
C VAL A 207 0.50 -8.70 12.30
N CYS A 208 -0.04 -9.25 11.22
CA CYS A 208 0.18 -8.79 9.84
C CYS A 208 -1.04 -8.12 9.22
N ARG A 209 -2.23 -8.33 9.80
CA ARG A 209 -3.47 -7.61 9.46
C ARG A 209 -4.28 -7.32 10.72
N LEU A 210 -4.75 -6.09 10.84
CA LEU A 210 -5.83 -5.69 11.75
C LEU A 210 -6.69 -4.67 11.01
N SER A 211 -7.94 -5.03 10.75
CA SER A 211 -8.88 -4.21 10.00
C SER A 211 -10.31 -4.41 10.50
N PHE A 212 -11.19 -3.46 10.16
CA PHE A 212 -12.61 -3.51 10.52
C PHE A 212 -13.48 -3.71 9.29
N ALA A 213 -14.60 -4.41 9.46
CA ALA A 213 -15.57 -4.72 8.41
C ALA A 213 -14.94 -5.42 7.18
N GLU A 214 -13.89 -6.21 7.43
CA GLU A 214 -13.25 -7.06 6.44
C GLU A 214 -13.26 -8.51 6.94
N GLY A 215 -13.29 -9.44 5.99
CA GLY A 215 -13.26 -10.88 6.26
C GLY A 215 -12.03 -11.56 5.68
N ARG A 216 -12.11 -12.88 5.60
CA ARG A 216 -11.08 -13.74 5.01
C ARG A 216 -10.67 -13.30 3.59
N GLU A 217 -11.59 -12.77 2.81
CA GLU A 217 -11.38 -12.34 1.43
C GLU A 217 -10.26 -11.29 1.32
N ALA A 218 -10.16 -10.39 2.30
CA ALA A 218 -9.10 -9.37 2.33
C ALA A 218 -7.70 -10.00 2.55
N LEU A 219 -7.63 -11.15 3.21
CA LEU A 219 -6.39 -11.93 3.36
C LEU A 219 -6.05 -12.67 2.07
N GLU A 220 -7.04 -13.24 1.39
CA GLU A 220 -6.83 -13.96 0.12
C GLU A 220 -6.37 -13.02 -1.00
N GLU A 221 -6.92 -11.81 -1.07
CA GLU A 221 -6.48 -10.79 -2.04
C GLU A 221 -5.03 -10.38 -1.77
N ARG A 222 -4.67 -10.21 -0.49
CA ARG A 222 -3.35 -9.72 -0.09
C ARG A 222 -2.27 -10.81 -0.09
N PHE A 223 -2.65 -12.03 0.26
CA PHE A 223 -1.77 -13.17 0.46
C PHE A 223 -2.29 -14.40 -0.33
N PRO A 224 -2.39 -14.32 -1.66
CA PRO A 224 -3.01 -15.35 -2.49
C PRO A 224 -2.30 -16.72 -2.47
N ALA A 225 -1.07 -16.78 -1.95
CA ALA A 225 -0.26 -18.00 -1.84
C ALA A 225 0.04 -18.39 -0.38
N ALA A 226 -0.52 -17.71 0.61
CA ALA A 226 -0.40 -18.10 2.02
C ALA A 226 -1.36 -19.23 2.37
N THR A 227 -0.99 -20.01 3.39
CA THR A 227 -1.90 -20.96 4.04
C THR A 227 -2.67 -20.23 5.12
N LEU A 228 -3.98 -20.04 4.92
CA LEU A 228 -4.85 -19.37 5.88
C LEU A 228 -5.46 -20.40 6.85
N VAL A 229 -5.22 -20.23 8.15
CA VAL A 229 -5.73 -21.08 9.22
C VAL A 229 -6.61 -20.25 10.14
N GLU A 230 -7.87 -20.62 10.28
CA GLU A 230 -8.78 -19.95 11.21
C GLU A 230 -8.54 -20.45 12.64
N GLY A 231 -8.34 -19.54 13.59
CA GLY A 231 -8.36 -19.78 15.04
C GLY A 231 -7.64 -21.03 15.56
N ASP A 232 -6.41 -20.89 16.08
CA ASP A 232 -5.76 -21.93 16.87
C ASP A 232 -5.46 -21.48 18.31
N ALA A 233 -5.02 -22.42 19.16
CA ALA A 233 -4.74 -22.14 20.56
C ALA A 233 -3.56 -21.16 20.76
N ALA A 234 -2.59 -21.15 19.85
CA ALA A 234 -1.43 -20.25 19.90
C ALA A 234 -1.82 -18.81 19.52
N PHE A 235 -2.76 -18.66 18.58
CA PHE A 235 -3.32 -17.41 18.11
C PHE A 235 -4.33 -16.82 19.10
N ALA A 236 -5.06 -17.65 19.87
CA ALA A 236 -6.05 -17.19 20.84
C ALA A 236 -5.47 -16.23 21.89
N ALA A 237 -4.25 -16.48 22.37
CA ALA A 237 -3.59 -15.59 23.33
C ALA A 237 -3.26 -14.21 22.73
N LEU A 238 -2.72 -14.20 21.49
CA LEU A 238 -2.45 -12.97 20.75
C LEU A 238 -3.74 -12.22 20.43
N LEU A 239 -4.78 -12.93 20.02
CA LEU A 239 -6.10 -12.37 19.71
C LEU A 239 -6.70 -11.64 20.92
N THR A 240 -6.62 -12.23 22.12
CA THR A 240 -7.06 -11.57 23.36
C THR A 240 -6.33 -10.25 23.61
N GLN A 241 -5.00 -10.23 23.46
CA GLN A 241 -4.21 -8.99 23.62
C GLN A 241 -4.61 -7.93 22.59
N VAL A 242 -4.87 -8.35 21.34
CA VAL A 242 -5.30 -7.44 20.28
C VAL A 242 -6.69 -6.87 20.55
N ILE A 243 -7.64 -7.69 21.02
CA ILE A 243 -8.97 -7.23 21.43
C ILE A 243 -8.84 -6.21 22.56
N GLU A 244 -8.04 -6.49 23.59
CA GLU A 244 -7.80 -5.55 24.68
C GLU A 244 -7.20 -4.23 24.20
N ALA A 245 -6.23 -4.28 23.28
CA ALA A 245 -5.62 -3.08 22.68
C ALA A 245 -6.61 -2.23 21.88
N VAL A 246 -7.62 -2.84 21.27
CA VAL A 246 -8.66 -2.14 20.48
C VAL A 246 -9.77 -1.60 21.38
N GLU A 247 -10.15 -2.34 22.42
CA GLU A 247 -11.17 -1.90 23.36
C GLU A 247 -10.65 -0.82 24.30
N THR A 248 -9.39 -0.94 24.74
CA THR A 248 -8.72 -0.04 25.69
C THR A 248 -7.41 0.55 25.10
N PRO A 249 -7.50 1.38 24.04
CA PRO A 249 -6.31 1.89 23.34
C PRO A 249 -5.40 2.80 24.20
N ALA A 250 -5.90 3.29 25.34
CA ALA A 250 -5.13 4.06 26.32
C ALA A 250 -4.11 3.22 27.10
N ALA A 251 -4.34 1.91 27.27
CA ALA A 251 -3.47 1.03 28.05
C ALA A 251 -2.12 0.72 27.38
N GLY A 252 -1.99 1.05 26.09
CA GLY A 252 -0.79 0.80 25.30
C GLY A 252 -0.69 -0.64 24.81
N PHE A 253 0.03 -0.84 23.71
CA PHE A 253 0.06 -2.11 22.97
C PHE A 253 1.43 -2.41 22.35
N ASP A 254 2.50 -1.81 22.86
CA ASP A 254 3.86 -1.97 22.32
C ASP A 254 4.44 -3.38 22.47
N HIS A 255 3.89 -4.15 23.40
CA HIS A 255 4.24 -5.54 23.65
C HIS A 255 3.71 -6.47 22.54
N ILE A 256 2.67 -6.07 21.80
CA ILE A 256 2.09 -6.88 20.74
C ILE A 256 3.03 -6.87 19.53
N PRO A 257 3.54 -8.03 19.09
CA PRO A 257 4.42 -8.10 17.94
C PRO A 257 3.65 -7.79 16.65
N ILE A 258 4.21 -6.91 15.81
CA ILE A 258 3.68 -6.60 14.48
C ILE A 258 4.64 -7.09 13.41
N ASP A 259 4.09 -7.61 12.33
CA ASP A 259 4.80 -8.07 11.15
C ASP A 259 4.20 -7.39 9.93
N VAL A 260 4.67 -6.18 9.66
CA VAL A 260 4.23 -5.36 8.53
C VAL A 260 5.40 -5.06 7.62
N LYS A 261 5.14 -5.04 6.31
CA LYS A 261 6.09 -4.61 5.30
C LYS A 261 5.47 -3.54 4.42
N GLY A 262 6.26 -2.52 4.13
CA GLY A 262 5.88 -1.44 3.23
C GLY A 262 7.06 -0.99 2.40
N THR A 263 6.90 0.12 1.70
CA THR A 263 8.04 0.88 1.19
C THR A 263 8.84 1.43 2.37
N ALA A 264 10.13 1.71 2.16
CA ALA A 264 10.97 2.35 3.20
C ALA A 264 10.35 3.64 3.76
N PHE A 265 9.63 4.40 2.92
CA PHE A 265 8.91 5.59 3.37
C PHE A 265 7.68 5.26 4.23
N GLN A 266 6.90 4.24 3.86
CA GLN A 266 5.78 3.77 4.67
C GLN A 266 6.24 3.26 6.03
N GLU A 267 7.28 2.43 6.05
CA GLU A 267 7.84 1.89 7.30
C GLU A 267 8.39 3.00 8.21
N ALA A 268 9.04 4.01 7.64
CA ALA A 268 9.47 5.19 8.38
C ALA A 268 8.28 5.96 8.97
N VAL A 269 7.22 6.19 8.18
CA VAL A 269 5.98 6.83 8.66
C VAL A 269 5.36 6.02 9.79
N TRP A 270 5.17 4.71 9.61
CA TRP A 270 4.57 3.84 10.61
C TRP A 270 5.37 3.79 11.92
N ARG A 271 6.71 3.85 11.84
CA ARG A 271 7.57 3.99 13.01
C ARG A 271 7.31 5.30 13.76
N GLU A 272 7.13 6.42 13.05
CA GLU A 272 6.75 7.69 13.68
C GLU A 272 5.33 7.67 14.23
N LEU A 273 4.38 6.99 13.58
CA LEU A 273 3.01 6.83 14.10
C LEU A 273 3.02 6.14 15.46
N ARG A 274 3.81 5.06 15.60
CA ARG A 274 3.91 4.31 16.86
C ARG A 274 4.51 5.10 18.02
N LYS A 275 5.21 6.21 17.74
CA LYS A 275 5.74 7.11 18.79
C LYS A 275 4.71 8.09 19.33
N ILE A 276 3.54 8.23 18.69
CA ILE A 276 2.50 9.15 19.14
C ILE A 276 1.85 8.54 20.39
N PRO A 277 1.92 9.17 21.58
CA PRO A 277 1.29 8.65 22.79
C PRO A 277 -0.23 8.57 22.69
N ALA A 278 -0.86 7.73 23.50
CA ALA A 278 -2.31 7.74 23.63
C ALA A 278 -2.80 9.10 24.15
N GLY A 279 -3.89 9.60 23.58
CA GLY A 279 -4.49 10.89 23.94
C GLY A 279 -3.83 12.09 23.24
N GLU A 280 -2.71 11.86 22.53
CA GLU A 280 -2.06 12.87 21.71
C GLU A 280 -2.38 12.71 20.22
N THR A 281 -2.31 13.83 19.50
CA THR A 281 -2.41 13.83 18.04
C THR A 281 -1.22 14.50 17.40
N ARG A 282 -0.96 14.17 16.12
CA ARG A 282 0.01 14.84 15.26
C ARG A 282 -0.63 15.17 13.93
N SER A 283 -0.17 16.22 13.26
CA SER A 283 -0.63 16.53 11.91
C SER A 283 0.14 15.71 10.87
N TYR A 284 -0.43 15.55 9.66
CA TYR A 284 0.30 14.96 8.53
C TYR A 284 1.60 15.71 8.21
N ALA A 285 1.66 17.02 8.50
CA ALA A 285 2.86 17.82 8.33
C ALA A 285 3.93 17.47 9.37
N ASP A 286 3.53 17.25 10.63
CA ASP A 286 4.44 16.82 11.69
C ASP A 286 5.04 15.45 11.38
N ILE A 287 4.23 14.52 10.89
CA ILE A 287 4.71 13.19 10.46
C ILE A 287 5.70 13.32 9.30
N ALA A 288 5.38 14.14 8.29
CA ALA A 288 6.29 14.37 7.16
C ALA A 288 7.62 15.00 7.60
N ALA A 289 7.60 15.92 8.57
CA ALA A 289 8.79 16.50 9.16
C ALA A 289 9.59 15.47 9.97
N ALA A 290 8.93 14.67 10.80
CA ALA A 290 9.55 13.64 11.64
C ALA A 290 10.29 12.56 10.84
N VAL A 291 9.78 12.20 9.65
CA VAL A 291 10.48 11.28 8.72
C VAL A 291 11.56 11.96 7.86
N GLY A 292 11.91 13.21 8.15
CA GLY A 292 12.95 13.97 7.43
C GLY A 292 12.54 14.43 6.02
N LYS A 293 11.24 14.47 5.72
CA LYS A 293 10.70 14.90 4.41
C LYS A 293 9.56 15.92 4.57
N PRO A 294 9.82 17.16 5.07
CA PRO A 294 8.76 18.13 5.40
C PRO A 294 7.79 18.47 4.25
N LYS A 295 8.27 18.41 3.00
CA LYS A 295 7.44 18.67 1.80
C LYS A 295 6.54 17.49 1.40
N ALA A 296 6.66 16.33 2.05
CA ALA A 296 5.99 15.08 1.70
C ALA A 296 4.66 14.86 2.44
N VAL A 297 3.96 15.92 2.85
CA VAL A 297 2.71 15.86 3.63
C VAL A 297 1.66 14.93 3.02
N ARG A 298 1.43 15.03 1.70
CA ARG A 298 0.47 14.15 1.00
C ARG A 298 0.93 12.69 0.99
N ALA A 299 2.22 12.44 0.82
CA ALA A 299 2.77 11.09 0.84
C ALA A 299 2.67 10.48 2.24
N ALA A 300 2.90 11.28 3.29
CA ALA A 300 2.68 10.86 4.68
C ALA A 300 1.21 10.47 4.92
N GLY A 301 0.26 11.24 4.37
CA GLY A 301 -1.16 10.88 4.39
C GLY A 301 -1.46 9.55 3.68
N SER A 302 -0.90 9.32 2.49
CA SER A 302 -1.03 8.04 1.77
C SER A 302 -0.41 6.88 2.55
N ALA A 303 0.76 7.07 3.16
CA ALA A 303 1.42 6.06 3.99
C ALA A 303 0.62 5.74 5.26
N ASN A 304 0.01 6.76 5.88
CA ASN A 304 -0.90 6.60 7.02
C ASN A 304 -2.13 5.76 6.64
N GLY A 305 -2.71 6.01 5.46
CA GLY A 305 -3.85 5.24 4.94
C GLY A 305 -3.51 3.81 4.52
N ALA A 306 -2.25 3.56 4.14
CA ALA A 306 -1.76 2.22 3.78
C ALA A 306 -1.44 1.32 4.98
N ASN A 307 -1.75 1.77 6.21
CA ASN A 307 -1.59 0.97 7.41
C ASN A 307 -2.52 -0.25 7.41
N ASN A 308 -1.93 -1.43 7.58
CA ASN A 308 -2.64 -2.71 7.55
C ASN A 308 -2.86 -3.33 8.92
N VAL A 309 -2.33 -2.72 9.99
CA VAL A 309 -2.57 -3.13 11.37
C VAL A 309 -3.12 -1.93 12.12
N ALA A 310 -4.41 -1.66 11.89
CA ALA A 310 -5.11 -0.55 12.53
C ALA A 310 -4.95 -0.61 14.06
N VAL A 311 -5.05 0.53 14.74
CA VAL A 311 -4.84 0.67 16.20
C VAL A 311 -3.40 0.39 16.63
N LEU A 312 -2.84 -0.79 16.37
CA LEU A 312 -1.46 -1.18 16.73
C LEU A 312 -0.40 -0.32 16.05
N ILE A 313 -0.69 0.15 14.83
CA ILE A 313 -0.07 1.36 14.27
C ILE A 313 -1.15 2.44 14.35
N PRO A 314 -1.00 3.47 15.22
CA PRO A 314 -2.09 4.36 15.58
C PRO A 314 -2.33 5.47 14.54
N CYS A 315 -2.70 5.08 13.32
CA CYS A 315 -2.98 5.99 12.21
C CYS A 315 -4.22 6.89 12.43
N HIS A 316 -5.04 6.57 13.44
CA HIS A 316 -6.16 7.40 13.91
C HIS A 316 -5.70 8.64 14.70
N ARG A 317 -4.48 8.61 15.28
CA ARG A 317 -3.89 9.76 16.00
C ARG A 317 -3.38 10.87 15.07
N VAL A 318 -3.44 10.67 13.74
CA VAL A 318 -3.03 11.69 12.77
C VAL A 318 -4.23 12.49 12.25
N VAL A 319 -4.17 13.82 12.41
CA VAL A 319 -5.23 14.75 12.01
C VAL A 319 -4.73 15.76 10.97
N ARG A 320 -5.63 16.59 10.42
CA ARG A 320 -5.21 17.71 9.58
C ARG A 320 -4.60 18.81 10.45
N SER A 321 -3.79 19.68 9.84
CA SER A 321 -3.14 20.79 10.55
C SER A 321 -4.12 21.82 11.14
N ASP A 322 -5.37 21.83 10.68
CA ASP A 322 -6.46 22.65 11.23
C ASP A 322 -7.20 21.96 12.40
N GLY A 323 -6.72 20.80 12.85
CA GLY A 323 -7.35 19.99 13.90
C GLY A 323 -8.53 19.14 13.43
N SER A 324 -8.98 19.28 12.17
CA SER A 324 -10.08 18.48 11.64
C SER A 324 -9.66 17.03 11.39
N LEU A 325 -10.62 16.11 11.51
CA LEU A 325 -10.37 14.69 11.23
C LEU A 325 -10.10 14.47 9.73
N GLY A 326 -8.86 14.09 9.41
CA GLY A 326 -8.50 13.53 8.11
C GLY A 326 -9.19 12.18 7.87
N GLY A 327 -9.22 11.73 6.61
CA GLY A 327 -9.77 10.43 6.23
C GLY A 327 -9.18 9.27 7.05
N TYR A 328 -9.94 8.19 7.16
CA TYR A 328 -9.56 6.98 7.86
C TYR A 328 -10.03 5.78 7.05
N ALA A 329 -9.18 4.76 6.89
CA ALA A 329 -9.46 3.60 6.05
C ALA A 329 -10.76 2.88 6.45
N TYR A 330 -11.07 2.86 7.75
CA TYR A 330 -12.26 2.20 8.31
C TYR A 330 -13.36 3.18 8.71
N GLY A 331 -13.32 4.41 8.18
CA GLY A 331 -14.36 5.42 8.38
C GLY A 331 -14.13 6.35 9.59
N LEU A 332 -14.67 7.57 9.47
CA LEU A 332 -14.55 8.60 10.51
C LEU A 332 -15.21 8.25 11.86
N PRO A 333 -16.32 7.47 11.93
CA PRO A 333 -16.89 7.04 13.21
C PRO A 333 -15.89 6.28 14.08
N ILE A 334 -15.21 5.26 13.53
CA ILE A 334 -14.22 4.46 14.26
C ILE A 334 -13.05 5.34 14.74
N LYS A 335 -12.54 6.21 13.85
CA LYS A 335 -11.45 7.15 14.22
C LYS A 335 -11.82 8.06 15.38
N ARG A 336 -13.04 8.60 15.39
CA ARG A 336 -13.52 9.48 16.46
C ARG A 336 -13.66 8.73 17.77
N GLU A 337 -14.20 7.51 17.73
CA GLU A 337 -14.39 6.70 18.92
C GLU A 337 -13.05 6.25 19.52
N LEU A 338 -12.08 5.83 18.70
CA LEU A 338 -10.73 5.52 19.18
C LEU A 338 -10.07 6.72 19.86
N LEU A 339 -10.13 7.90 19.25
CA LEU A 339 -9.59 9.13 19.85
C LEU A 339 -10.28 9.46 21.18
N LYS A 340 -11.60 9.26 21.27
CA LYS A 340 -12.36 9.49 22.49
C LYS A 340 -11.94 8.56 23.63
N ARG A 341 -11.68 7.28 23.34
CA ARG A 341 -11.26 6.28 24.34
C ARG A 341 -9.84 6.49 24.87
N GLU A 342 -9.03 7.26 24.16
CA GLU A 342 -7.68 7.60 24.58
C GLU A 342 -7.61 8.84 25.49
N ILE A 343 -8.73 9.56 25.64
CA ILE A 343 -8.82 10.71 26.54
C ILE A 343 -9.44 10.20 27.87
N PRO A 344 -8.75 10.37 29.01
CA PRO A 344 -9.21 9.93 30.33
C PRO A 344 -10.55 10.51 30.77
#